data_AF-A0A519ZC89-F1
#
_entry.id   AF-A0A519ZC89-F1
#
_cell.length_a   1.000
_cell.length_b   1.000
_cell.length_c   1.000
_cell.angle_alpha   90.00
_cell.angle_beta   90.00
_cell.angle_gamma   90.00
#
_symmetry.space_group_name_H-M   'P 1'
#
loop_
_entity.id
_entity.type
_entity.pdbx_description
1 polymer ?
#
loop_
_entity_poly.entity_id
_entity_poly.type
_entity_poly.pdbx_seq_one_letter_code
_entity_poly.pdbx_strand_id
1 'polypeptide(L)'
;MKKIFNWILLGVLVTGLASCDKYLDINTNPNSATEGPADLVLPQAIVASAAISNSYHNTFTDIAGVNANIHGVGGYGAIITY
;
A
#
# COMPACT_ATOMS: atom_id res chain seq x y z
N MET A 1 -52.62 8.28 4.57
CA MET A 1 -51.44 9.05 5.04
C MET A 1 -50.30 8.15 5.57
N LYS A 2 -50.55 7.17 6.44
CA LYS A 2 -49.50 6.28 7.00
C LYS A 2 -48.70 5.48 5.94
N LYS A 3 -49.35 4.99 4.88
CA LYS A 3 -48.67 4.22 3.82
C LYS A 3 -47.75 5.08 2.95
N ILE A 4 -48.17 6.28 2.57
CA ILE A 4 -47.34 7.24 1.81
C ILE A 4 -46.09 7.61 2.64
N PHE A 5 -46.26 7.82 3.95
CA PHE A 5 -45.17 8.15 4.85
C PHE A 5 -44.13 7.03 4.94
N ASN A 6 -44.57 5.76 5.02
CA ASN A 6 -43.67 4.61 4.98
C ASN A 6 -42.89 4.51 3.67
N TRP A 7 -43.51 4.82 2.53
CA TRP A 7 -42.82 4.81 1.23
C TRP A 7 -41.75 5.90 1.13
N ILE A 8 -42.01 7.09 1.68
CA ILE A 8 -41.03 8.17 1.75
C ILE A 8 -39.86 7.78 2.67
N LEU A 9 -40.16 7.21 3.84
CA LEU A 9 -39.13 6.77 4.79
C LEU A 9 -38.22 5.68 4.19
N LEU A 10 -38.81 4.73 3.45
CA LEU A 10 -38.07 3.68 2.76
C LEU A 10 -37.18 4.26 1.66
N GLY A 11 -37.66 5.24 0.90
CA GLY A 11 -36.88 5.92 -0.13
C GLY A 11 -35.65 6.66 0.42
N VAL A 12 -35.80 7.32 1.57
CA VAL A 12 -34.67 7.97 2.28
C VAL A 12 -33.67 6.95 2.80
N LEU A 13 -34.14 5.82 3.32
CA LEU A 13 -33.25 4.76 3.84
C LEU A 13 -32.42 4.13 2.71
N VAL A 14 -33.05 3.84 1.57
CA VAL A 14 -32.37 3.21 0.42
C VAL A 14 -31.35 4.17 -0.21
N THR A 15 -31.68 5.45 -0.33
CA THR A 15 -30.75 6.45 -0.90
C THR A 15 -29.63 6.83 0.06
N GLY A 16 -29.88 6.83 1.38
CA GLY A 16 -28.86 7.10 2.40
C GLY A 16 -27.84 5.97 2.59
N LEU A 17 -28.26 4.71 2.37
CA LEU A 17 -27.38 3.54 2.51
C LEU A 17 -26.64 3.16 1.21
N ALA A 18 -27.13 3.61 0.04
CA ALA A 18 -26.51 3.35 -1.26
C ALA A 18 -25.35 4.32 -1.62
N SER A 19 -25.07 5.32 -0.78
CA SER A 19 -23.91 6.20 -0.97
C SER A 19 -22.64 5.48 -0.54
N CYS A 20 -21.95 4.85 -1.50
CA CYS A 20 -20.62 4.26 -1.27
C CYS A 20 -19.54 5.31 -1.03
N ASP A 21 -19.76 6.55 -1.47
CA ASP A 21 -18.92 7.68 -1.10
C ASP A 21 -19.41 8.26 0.22
N LYS A 22 -18.47 8.43 1.16
CA LYS A 22 -18.72 9.15 2.40
C LYS A 22 -19.06 10.60 2.03
N TYR A 23 -20.35 10.94 1.91
CA TYR A 23 -20.81 12.30 1.62
C TYR A 23 -20.38 13.32 2.71
N LEU A 24 -19.96 12.82 3.87
CA LEU A 24 -19.37 13.56 4.98
C LEU A 24 -17.86 13.29 5.16
N ASP A 25 -17.13 12.89 4.10
CA ASP A 25 -15.66 12.76 4.12
C ASP A 25 -14.99 14.15 4.11
N ILE A 26 -15.17 14.89 5.20
CA ILE A 26 -14.56 16.21 5.40
C ILE A 26 -13.05 16.11 5.70
N ASN A 27 -12.51 14.89 5.80
CA ASN A 27 -11.10 14.63 6.05
C ASN A 27 -10.36 14.28 4.76
N THR A 28 -10.58 15.07 3.71
CA THR A 28 -9.72 14.99 2.51
C THR A 28 -8.33 15.43 2.94
N ASN A 29 -7.40 14.48 3.06
CA ASN A 29 -6.04 14.74 3.49
C ASN A 29 -5.34 15.65 2.47
N PRO A 30 -5.07 16.92 2.79
CA PRO A 30 -4.46 17.85 1.84
C PRO A 30 -2.99 17.49 1.54
N ASN A 31 -2.39 16.58 2.31
CA ASN A 31 -1.02 16.10 2.12
C ASN A 31 -0.95 14.82 1.29
N SER A 32 -2.10 14.23 0.93
CA SER A 32 -2.13 13.09 0.01
C SER A 32 -2.09 13.63 -1.41
N ALA A 33 -0.97 13.44 -2.10
CA ALA A 33 -0.88 13.76 -3.52
C ALA A 33 -1.76 12.78 -4.31
N THR A 34 -3.01 13.17 -4.57
CA THR A 34 -3.94 12.43 -5.45
C THR A 34 -3.82 12.86 -6.91
N GLU A 35 -3.18 14.00 -7.16
CA GLU A 35 -2.90 14.55 -8.47
C GLU A 35 -1.44 15.01 -8.52
N GLY A 36 -0.77 14.81 -9.65
CA GLY A 36 0.61 15.19 -9.82
C GLY A 36 1.09 15.05 -11.26
N PRO A 37 2.26 15.61 -11.59
CA PRO A 37 2.84 15.51 -12.93
C PRO A 37 3.09 14.05 -13.35
N ALA A 38 2.54 13.64 -14.49
CA ALA A 38 2.63 12.26 -14.98
C ALA A 38 4.07 11.84 -15.31
N ASP A 39 4.92 12.80 -15.67
CA ASP A 39 6.35 12.61 -15.95
C ASP A 39 7.16 12.20 -14.71
N LEU A 40 6.65 12.47 -13.50
CA LEU A 40 7.27 12.06 -12.23
C LEU A 40 6.87 10.65 -11.77
N VAL A 41 5.79 10.08 -12.33
CA VAL A 41 5.28 8.76 -11.93
C VAL A 41 6.27 7.66 -12.29
N LEU A 42 6.76 7.66 -13.53
CA LEU A 42 7.71 6.67 -14.01
C LEU A 42 9.04 6.66 -13.21
N PRO A 43 9.75 7.78 -13.04
CA PRO A 43 10.99 7.78 -12.26
C PRO A 43 10.77 7.39 -10.80
N GLN A 44 9.65 7.81 -10.18
CA GLN A 44 9.32 7.44 -8.80
C GLN A 44 9.06 5.92 -8.68
N ALA A 45 8.33 5.32 -9.62
CA ALA A 45 8.08 3.88 -9.65
C ALA A 45 9.37 3.06 -9.83
N ILE A 46 10.30 3.53 -10.67
CA ILE A 46 11.61 2.88 -10.87
C ILE A 46 12.41 2.89 -9.57
N VAL A 47 12.54 4.05 -8.91
CA VAL A 47 13.31 4.19 -7.66
C VAL A 47 12.67 3.35 -6.55
N ALA A 48 11.35 3.38 -6.42
CA ALA A 48 10.63 2.58 -5.43
C ALA A 48 10.87 1.07 -5.65
N SER A 49 10.80 0.61 -6.90
CA SER A 49 11.03 -0.79 -7.25
C SER A 49 12.48 -1.21 -6.97
N ALA A 50 13.45 -0.38 -7.35
CA ALA A 50 14.86 -0.64 -7.09
C ALA A 50 15.18 -0.72 -5.59
N ALA A 51 14.59 0.14 -4.77
CA ALA A 51 14.76 0.13 -3.31
C ALA A 51 14.24 -1.20 -2.70
N ILE A 52 13.06 -1.65 -3.14
CA ILE A 52 12.49 -2.93 -2.70
C ILE A 52 13.37 -4.10 -3.15
N SER A 53 13.80 -4.12 -4.41
CA SER A 53 14.69 -5.17 -4.94
C SER A 53 16.02 -5.23 -4.18
N ASN A 54 16.61 -4.09 -3.83
CA ASN A 54 17.85 -4.04 -3.06
C ASN A 54 17.66 -4.60 -1.64
N SER A 55 16.55 -4.27 -0.97
CA SER A 55 16.23 -4.80 0.35
C SER A 55 16.07 -6.32 0.32
N TYR A 56 15.33 -6.86 -0.65
CA TYR A 56 15.20 -8.30 -0.82
C TYR A 56 16.53 -8.96 -1.14
N HIS A 57 17.32 -8.38 -2.05
CA HIS A 57 18.65 -8.88 -2.37
C HIS A 57 19.50 -9.00 -1.12
N ASN A 58 19.65 -7.92 -0.34
CA ASN A 58 20.47 -7.93 0.88
C ASN A 58 19.96 -8.89 1.96
N THR A 59 18.66 -9.21 1.97
CA THR A 59 18.09 -10.17 2.92
C THR A 59 18.45 -11.62 2.56
N PHE A 60 18.46 -11.95 1.27
CA PHE A 60 18.65 -13.33 0.80
C PHE A 60 20.04 -13.61 0.25
N THR A 61 20.86 -12.59 0.06
CA THR A 61 22.20 -12.69 -0.53
C THR A 61 23.11 -13.71 0.18
N ASP A 62 23.04 -13.77 1.52
CA ASP A 62 23.87 -14.67 2.31
C ASP A 62 23.37 -16.13 2.26
N ILE A 63 22.06 -16.35 2.24
CA ILE A 63 21.45 -17.69 2.11
C ILE A 63 21.59 -18.22 0.67
N ALA A 64 21.48 -17.34 -0.32
CA ALA A 64 21.68 -17.66 -1.72
C ALA A 64 23.17 -17.90 -2.07
N GLY A 65 24.08 -17.64 -1.12
CA GLY A 65 25.53 -17.88 -1.28
C GLY A 65 26.21 -16.91 -2.24
N VAL A 66 25.57 -15.79 -2.58
CA VAL A 66 26.15 -14.75 -3.45
C VAL A 66 27.01 -13.76 -2.66
N ASN A 67 26.83 -13.68 -1.34
CA ASN A 67 27.73 -12.99 -0.42
C ASN A 67 28.48 -13.98 0.48
N ALA A 68 29.74 -13.66 0.80
CA ALA A 68 30.57 -14.42 1.72
C ALA A 68 31.12 -13.51 2.84
N ASN A 69 31.09 -14.02 4.07
CA ASN A 69 31.85 -13.47 5.20
C ASN A 69 33.37 -13.53 4.88
N ILE A 70 34.21 -12.70 5.52
CA ILE A 70 35.68 -12.73 5.47
C ILE A 70 36.28 -14.16 5.57
N HIS A 71 35.55 -15.13 6.14
CA HIS A 71 35.94 -16.54 6.27
C HIS A 71 35.46 -17.46 5.13
N GLY A 72 34.96 -16.93 4.02
CA GLY A 72 34.82 -17.66 2.75
C GLY A 72 33.57 -18.54 2.59
N VAL A 73 32.68 -18.61 3.58
CA VAL A 73 31.37 -19.27 3.47
C VAL A 73 30.26 -18.23 3.67
N GLY A 74 29.28 -18.22 2.77
CA GLY A 74 28.13 -17.31 2.83
C GLY A 74 27.25 -17.58 4.05
N GLY A 75 26.96 -16.51 4.82
CA GLY A 75 26.03 -16.52 5.96
C GLY A 75 26.39 -17.35 7.20
N TYR A 76 27.32 -18.31 7.11
CA TYR A 76 27.68 -19.21 8.21
C TYR A 76 28.56 -18.50 9.26
N GLY A 77 28.17 -18.57 10.53
CA GLY A 77 28.90 -17.97 11.65
C GLY A 77 28.65 -16.47 11.89
N ALA A 78 27.72 -15.85 11.15
CA ALA A 78 27.28 -14.46 11.38
C ALA A 78 25.75 -14.30 11.37
N ILE A 79 25.05 -14.95 10.42
CA ILE A 79 23.58 -14.90 10.31
C ILE A 79 22.94 -16.25 10.64
N ILE A 80 23.56 -17.35 10.18
CA ILE A 80 23.20 -18.71 10.60
C ILE A 80 24.22 -19.15 11.66
N THR A 81 23.80 -19.15 12.91
CA THR A 81 24.55 -19.67 14.07
C THR A 81 23.96 -21.01 14.50
N TYR A 82 24.81 -22.02 14.67
CA TYR A 82 24.47 -23.34 15.23
C TYR A 82 24.52 -23.34 16.76
#